data_AF-A6DH07-F1
#
_entry.id   AF-A6DH07-F1
#
_cell.length_a   1.000
_cell.length_b   1.000
_cell.length_c   1.000
_cell.angle_alpha   90.00
_cell.angle_beta   90.00
_cell.angle_gamma   90.00
#
_symmetry.space_group_name_H-M   'P 1'
#
loop_
_entity.id
_entity.type
_entity.pdbx_description
1 polymer ?
#
loop_
_entity_poly.entity_id
_entity_poly.type
_entity_poly.pdbx_seq_one_letter_code
_entity_poly.pdbx_strand_id
1 'polypeptide(L)'
;MKKSKQFTIIEMLVVLAIISLIVGMLLVGIGIARESARETRAKAEMQQIKMAVTQYLSTFKEFPFTGTSIKSDDPAWETTWAYLTGAPYKSNPTNARKQSFIKGELNQNPWGGVYNLAVDDDYTNQITGIGKNSDQDVADKVALWCLDKDGDEISTWE
;
A
#
# COMPACT_ATOMS: atom_id res chain seq x y z
N MET A 1 62.32 16.85 12.67
CA MET A 1 61.31 17.76 13.26
C MET A 1 60.03 17.68 12.42
N LYS A 2 58.94 17.10 12.95
CA LYS A 2 57.66 17.03 12.22
C LYS A 2 56.94 18.37 12.38
N LYS A 3 56.73 19.11 11.28
CA LYS A 3 55.87 20.31 11.27
C LYS A 3 54.42 19.87 11.42
N SER A 4 53.81 20.15 12.57
CA SER A 4 52.36 20.09 12.74
C SER A 4 51.73 21.25 11.99
N LYS A 5 50.94 20.97 10.95
CA LYS A 5 50.11 21.99 10.29
C LYS A 5 49.06 22.47 11.32
N GLN A 6 49.09 23.75 11.65
CA GLN A 6 48.10 24.39 12.50
C GLN A 6 46.92 24.82 11.62
N PHE A 7 45.72 24.37 11.99
CA PHE A 7 44.50 24.64 11.24
C PHE A 7 44.06 26.10 11.46
N THR A 8 43.74 26.82 10.39
CA THR A 8 43.28 28.20 10.50
C THR A 8 41.76 28.28 10.67
N ILE A 9 41.28 29.30 11.39
CA ILE A 9 39.83 29.53 11.58
C ILE A 9 39.13 29.70 10.22
N ILE A 10 39.80 30.33 9.25
CA ILE A 10 39.29 30.52 7.89
C ILE A 10 39.02 29.18 7.19
N GLU A 11 39.90 28.20 7.35
CA GLU A 11 39.72 26.88 6.74
C GLU A 11 38.51 26.16 7.36
N MET A 12 38.26 26.30 8.66
CA MET A 12 37.06 25.73 9.29
C MET A 12 35.78 26.46 8.88
N LEU A 13 35.85 27.79 8.71
CA LEU A 13 34.72 28.62 8.32
C LEU A 13 34.21 28.28 6.91
N VAL A 14 35.11 28.16 5.94
CA VAL A 14 34.74 27.83 4.55
C VAL A 14 34.13 26.43 4.46
N VAL A 15 34.66 25.48 5.24
CA VAL A 15 34.13 24.10 5.27
C VAL A 15 32.70 24.08 5.79
N LEU A 16 32.41 24.77 6.89
CA LEU A 16 31.05 24.86 7.41
C LEU A 16 30.10 25.58 6.46
N ALA A 17 30.57 26.63 5.78
CA ALA A 17 29.77 27.33 4.77
C ALA A 17 29.35 26.37 3.63
N ILE A 18 30.27 25.56 3.10
CA ILE A 18 29.97 24.61 2.03
C ILE A 18 29.04 23.49 2.52
N ILE A 19 29.26 22.93 3.71
CA ILE A 19 28.39 21.88 4.28
C ILE A 19 26.97 22.40 4.48
N SER A 20 26.82 23.62 5.03
CA SER A 20 25.50 24.21 5.27
C SER A 20 24.72 24.45 3.98
N LEU A 21 25.41 24.80 2.89
CA LEU A 21 24.81 24.96 1.57
C LEU A 21 24.30 23.63 1.01
N ILE A 22 25.12 22.57 1.07
CA ILE A 22 24.73 21.24 0.58
C ILE A 22 23.55 20.69 1.41
N VAL A 23 23.65 20.76 2.74
CA VAL A 23 22.58 20.28 3.63
C VAL A 23 21.30 21.10 3.42
N GLY A 24 21.40 22.41 3.25
CA GLY A 24 20.25 23.28 2.98
C GLY A 24 19.50 22.88 1.70
N MET A 25 20.22 22.54 0.64
CA MET A 25 19.61 22.04 -0.60
C MET A 25 18.96 20.67 -0.42
N LEU A 26 19.58 19.77 0.35
CA LEU A 26 19.04 18.43 0.61
C LEU A 26 17.73 18.49 1.41
N LEU A 27 17.64 19.37 2.42
CA LEU A 27 16.45 19.45 3.28
C LEU A 27 15.17 19.80 2.53
N VAL A 28 15.23 20.67 1.51
CA VAL A 28 14.06 21.07 0.71
C VAL A 28 13.50 19.89 -0.11
N GLY A 29 14.34 18.96 -0.55
CA GLY A 29 13.92 17.82 -1.39
C GLY A 29 13.28 16.65 -0.64
N ILE A 30 13.45 16.55 0.68
CA ILE A 30 13.03 15.37 1.48
C ILE A 30 11.50 15.23 1.53
N GLY A 31 10.76 16.34 1.52
CA GLY A 31 9.30 16.32 1.60
C GLY A 31 8.66 15.55 0.44
N ILE A 32 9.06 15.88 -0.79
CA ILE A 32 8.54 15.24 -2.02
C ILE A 32 8.96 13.78 -2.08
N ALA A 33 10.20 13.47 -1.69
CA ALA A 33 10.70 12.09 -1.67
C ALA A 33 9.92 11.20 -0.68
N ARG A 34 9.58 11.73 0.50
CA ARG A 34 8.78 11.02 1.49
C ARG A 34 7.36 10.73 0.99
N GLU A 35 6.78 11.69 0.27
CA GLU A 35 5.42 11.54 -0.25
C GLU A 35 5.35 10.53 -1.38
N SER A 36 6.26 10.62 -2.36
CA SER A 36 6.39 9.61 -3.41
C SER A 36 6.67 8.20 -2.85
N ALA A 37 7.44 8.11 -1.75
CA ALA A 37 7.65 6.84 -1.06
C ALA A 37 6.37 6.29 -0.40
N ARG A 38 5.49 7.15 0.11
CA ARG A 38 4.18 6.75 0.65
C ARG A 38 3.26 6.26 -0.45
N GLU A 39 3.16 6.96 -1.58
CA GLU A 39 2.40 6.50 -2.74
C GLU A 39 2.89 5.15 -3.26
N THR A 40 4.20 5.01 -3.41
CA THR A 40 4.84 3.75 -3.83
C THR A 40 4.51 2.63 -2.86
N ARG A 41 4.57 2.91 -1.54
CA ARG A 41 4.20 1.95 -0.50
C ARG A 41 2.73 1.57 -0.58
N ALA A 42 1.82 2.53 -0.74
CA ALA A 42 0.39 2.27 -0.86
C ALA A 42 0.08 1.39 -2.07
N LYS A 43 0.68 1.70 -3.23
CA LYS A 43 0.58 0.86 -4.45
C LYS A 43 1.12 -0.55 -4.20
N ALA A 44 2.28 -0.70 -3.55
CA ALA A 44 2.86 -2.01 -3.25
C ALA A 44 1.98 -2.84 -2.28
N GLU A 45 1.43 -2.22 -1.24
CA GLU A 45 0.50 -2.87 -0.29
C GLU A 45 -0.77 -3.33 -1.01
N MET A 46 -1.37 -2.50 -1.86
CA MET A 46 -2.54 -2.88 -2.66
C MET A 46 -2.24 -4.02 -3.63
N GLN A 47 -1.07 -4.03 -4.28
CA GLN A 47 -0.67 -5.14 -5.15
C GLN A 47 -0.50 -6.46 -4.38
N GLN A 48 0.03 -6.42 -3.15
CA GLN A 48 0.11 -7.63 -2.31
C GLN A 48 -1.29 -8.18 -2.00
N ILE A 49 -2.24 -7.31 -1.65
CA ILE A 49 -3.62 -7.75 -1.40
C ILE A 49 -4.26 -8.30 -2.67
N LYS A 50 -4.10 -7.62 -3.82
CA LYS A 50 -4.58 -8.08 -5.13
C LYS A 50 -4.09 -9.49 -5.44
N MET A 51 -2.77 -9.71 -5.31
CA MET A 51 -2.16 -11.02 -5.53
C MET A 51 -2.74 -12.08 -4.59
N ALA A 52 -2.92 -11.74 -3.32
CA ALA A 52 -3.47 -12.68 -2.33
C ALA A 52 -4.90 -13.09 -2.65
N VAL A 53 -5.76 -12.13 -3.03
CA VAL A 53 -7.15 -12.40 -3.43
C VAL A 53 -7.20 -13.22 -4.72
N THR A 54 -6.39 -12.89 -5.73
CA THR A 54 -6.33 -13.66 -6.97
C THR A 54 -5.83 -15.08 -6.75
N GLN A 55 -4.84 -15.27 -5.88
CA GLN A 55 -4.32 -16.59 -5.53
C GLN A 55 -5.35 -17.41 -4.73
N TYR A 56 -6.10 -16.76 -3.84
CA TYR A 56 -7.23 -17.36 -3.14
C TYR A 56 -8.30 -17.84 -4.12
N LEU A 57 -8.72 -16.99 -5.06
CA LEU A 57 -9.67 -17.32 -6.11
C LEU A 57 -9.17 -18.50 -6.97
N SER A 58 -7.89 -18.51 -7.35
CA SER A 58 -7.30 -19.61 -8.12
C SER A 58 -7.38 -20.95 -7.38
N THR A 59 -7.17 -20.92 -6.06
CA THR A 59 -7.11 -22.11 -5.19
C THR A 59 -8.50 -22.63 -4.82
N PHE A 60 -9.44 -21.75 -4.46
CA PHE A 60 -10.75 -22.14 -3.92
C PHE A 60 -11.93 -21.90 -4.86
N LYS A 61 -11.69 -21.26 -6.02
CA LYS A 61 -12.73 -20.90 -7.01
C LYS A 61 -13.85 -20.02 -6.45
N GLU A 62 -13.55 -19.30 -5.38
CA GLU A 62 -14.47 -18.44 -4.63
C GLU A 62 -13.68 -17.23 -4.12
N PHE A 63 -14.33 -16.07 -3.99
CA PHE A 63 -13.74 -14.89 -3.37
C PHE A 63 -13.72 -15.01 -1.84
N PRO A 64 -12.79 -14.33 -1.14
CA PRO A 64 -12.66 -14.40 0.31
C PRO A 64 -13.75 -13.62 1.08
N PHE A 65 -14.67 -12.96 0.38
CA PHE A 65 -15.79 -12.23 0.96
C PHE A 65 -17.03 -12.34 0.06
N THR A 66 -18.20 -12.02 0.60
CA THR A 66 -19.46 -12.00 -0.14
C THR A 66 -19.78 -10.58 -0.59
N GLY A 67 -20.22 -10.42 -1.83
CA GLY A 67 -20.53 -9.12 -2.44
C GLY A 67 -19.45 -8.66 -3.42
N THR A 68 -19.68 -7.50 -4.05
CA THR A 68 -18.82 -6.97 -5.11
C THR A 68 -17.73 -6.03 -4.62
N SER A 69 -17.86 -5.50 -3.39
CA SER A 69 -16.86 -4.62 -2.79
C SER A 69 -16.84 -4.68 -1.27
N ILE A 70 -15.70 -4.34 -0.69
CA ILE A 70 -15.46 -4.29 0.75
C ILE A 70 -14.40 -3.22 1.07
N LYS A 71 -14.50 -2.60 2.24
CA LYS A 71 -13.52 -1.63 2.75
C LYS A 71 -12.78 -2.19 3.95
N SER A 72 -11.55 -1.74 4.17
CA SER A 72 -10.71 -2.25 5.25
C SER A 72 -11.17 -1.85 6.66
N ASP A 73 -12.14 -0.94 6.78
CA ASP A 73 -12.84 -0.57 8.02
C ASP A 73 -14.17 -1.32 8.23
N ASP A 74 -14.64 -2.08 7.24
CA ASP A 74 -15.85 -2.90 7.36
C ASP A 74 -15.60 -4.07 8.34
N PRO A 75 -16.52 -4.38 9.28
CA PRO A 75 -16.41 -5.57 10.12
C PRO A 75 -16.20 -6.88 9.33
N ALA A 76 -16.70 -6.97 8.10
CA ALA A 76 -16.49 -8.11 7.21
C ALA A 76 -15.01 -8.25 6.78
N TRP A 77 -14.22 -7.18 6.83
CA TRP A 77 -12.80 -7.18 6.49
C TRP A 77 -12.00 -8.10 7.40
N GLU A 78 -12.32 -8.15 8.70
CA GLU A 78 -11.65 -9.06 9.64
C GLU A 78 -11.78 -10.52 9.19
N THR A 79 -12.96 -10.89 8.68
CA THR A 79 -13.25 -12.25 8.18
C THR A 79 -12.43 -12.54 6.92
N THR A 80 -12.41 -11.57 6.00
CA THR A 80 -11.73 -11.61 4.71
C THR A 80 -10.23 -11.73 4.92
N TRP A 81 -9.67 -10.91 5.81
CA TRP A 81 -8.27 -10.90 6.15
C TRP A 81 -7.84 -12.21 6.81
N ALA A 82 -8.68 -12.79 7.66
CA ALA A 82 -8.40 -14.10 8.25
C ALA A 82 -8.37 -15.22 7.20
N TYR A 83 -9.21 -15.15 6.16
CA TYR A 83 -9.14 -16.08 5.03
C TYR A 83 -7.86 -15.92 4.20
N LEU A 84 -7.41 -14.68 3.97
CA LEU A 84 -6.19 -14.40 3.21
C LEU A 84 -4.91 -14.76 4.00
N THR A 85 -4.91 -14.55 5.32
CA THR A 85 -3.76 -14.85 6.18
C THR A 85 -3.73 -16.30 6.65
N GLY A 86 -4.82 -17.05 6.48
CA GLY A 86 -4.97 -18.39 7.05
C GLY A 86 -5.15 -18.38 8.58
N ALA A 87 -5.40 -17.21 9.18
CA ALA A 87 -5.63 -17.06 10.60
C ALA A 87 -6.97 -17.71 11.03
N PRO A 88 -7.07 -18.18 12.27
CA PRO A 88 -8.35 -18.63 12.83
C PRO A 88 -9.31 -17.43 12.96
N TYR A 89 -10.56 -17.61 12.52
CA TYR A 89 -11.60 -16.58 12.60
C TYR A 89 -12.82 -17.07 13.40
N LYS A 90 -13.58 -16.15 14.01
CA LYS A 90 -14.68 -16.43 14.97
C LYS A 90 -15.71 -17.45 14.48
N SER A 91 -16.05 -17.46 13.18
CA SER A 91 -17.01 -18.41 12.58
C SER A 91 -16.36 -19.68 12.01
N ASN A 92 -15.03 -19.74 11.91
CA ASN A 92 -14.27 -20.90 11.44
C ASN A 92 -12.94 -21.03 12.23
N PRO A 93 -13.02 -21.44 13.50
CA PRO A 93 -11.88 -21.42 14.43
C PRO A 93 -10.73 -22.36 14.04
N THR A 94 -10.98 -23.31 13.12
CA THR A 94 -9.98 -24.24 12.59
C THR A 94 -9.46 -23.88 11.21
N ASN A 95 -9.98 -22.81 10.59
CA ASN A 95 -9.76 -22.40 9.20
C ASN A 95 -9.24 -23.56 8.33
N ALA A 96 -10.14 -24.43 7.86
CA ALA A 96 -9.79 -25.68 7.17
C ALA A 96 -8.81 -25.49 5.99
N ARG A 97 -8.77 -24.27 5.43
CA ARG A 97 -7.94 -23.90 4.30
C ARG A 97 -6.45 -23.72 4.68
N LYS A 98 -6.10 -23.37 5.94
CA LYS A 98 -4.74 -23.21 6.56
C LYS A 98 -3.61 -22.56 5.72
N GLN A 99 -3.89 -22.10 4.52
CA GLN A 99 -2.94 -21.59 3.55
C GLN A 99 -2.93 -20.06 3.64
N SER A 100 -1.75 -19.51 3.89
CA SER A 100 -1.51 -18.06 3.94
C SER A 100 -1.13 -17.57 2.54
N PHE A 101 -1.87 -16.58 2.06
CA PHE A 101 -1.62 -15.87 0.79
C PHE A 101 -0.96 -14.51 1.03
N ILE A 102 -1.12 -13.95 2.22
CA ILE A 102 -0.52 -12.68 2.64
C ILE A 102 -0.07 -12.74 4.09
N LYS A 103 0.93 -11.91 4.43
CA LYS A 103 1.47 -11.77 5.79
C LYS A 103 1.40 -10.31 6.21
N GLY A 104 1.14 -10.08 7.50
CA GLY A 104 1.06 -8.75 8.11
C GLY A 104 -0.37 -8.26 8.29
N GLU A 105 -0.50 -6.99 8.67
CA GLU A 105 -1.78 -6.28 8.79
C GLU A 105 -1.77 -5.11 7.80
N LEU A 106 -2.52 -5.23 6.71
CA LEU A 106 -2.68 -4.16 5.72
C LEU A 106 -4.10 -3.61 5.80
N ASN A 107 -4.43 -3.02 6.95
CA ASN A 107 -5.79 -2.54 7.24
C ASN A 107 -5.94 -1.04 6.98
N GLN A 108 -4.84 -0.31 6.76
CA GLN A 108 -4.82 1.13 6.58
C GLN A 108 -3.71 1.53 5.60
N ASN A 109 -3.97 2.55 4.80
CA ASN A 109 -3.00 3.12 3.89
C ASN A 109 -1.96 4.00 4.65
N PRO A 110 -0.87 4.43 3.99
CA PRO A 110 0.19 5.24 4.61
C PRO A 110 -0.25 6.60 5.19
N TRP A 111 -1.48 7.04 4.87
CA TRP A 111 -2.10 8.27 5.38
C TRP A 111 -3.16 8.01 6.46
N GLY A 112 -3.39 6.74 6.84
CA GLY A 112 -4.40 6.34 7.82
C GLY A 112 -5.81 6.19 7.24
N GLY A 113 -5.96 6.30 5.93
CA GLY A 113 -7.19 5.98 5.21
C GLY A 113 -7.37 4.47 5.01
N VAL A 114 -8.49 4.11 4.40
CA VAL A 114 -8.88 2.71 4.17
C VAL A 114 -8.45 2.24 2.78
N TYR A 115 -8.22 0.95 2.65
CA TYR A 115 -8.21 0.30 1.35
C TYR A 115 -9.62 -0.12 1.00
N ASN A 116 -9.97 0.05 -0.26
CA ASN A 116 -11.19 -0.48 -0.81
C ASN A 116 -10.82 -1.56 -1.81
N LEU A 117 -11.52 -2.68 -1.73
CA LEU A 117 -11.33 -3.87 -2.53
C LEU A 117 -12.64 -4.15 -3.26
N ALA A 118 -12.53 -4.47 -4.53
CA ALA A 118 -13.63 -4.86 -5.36
C ALA A 118 -13.28 -6.05 -6.24
N VAL A 119 -14.31 -6.82 -6.58
CA VAL A 119 -14.18 -8.04 -7.35
C VAL A 119 -15.24 -8.12 -8.44
N ASP A 120 -14.86 -8.73 -9.56
CA ASP A 120 -15.77 -9.17 -10.61
C ASP A 120 -16.31 -10.56 -10.26
N ASP A 121 -17.47 -10.59 -9.59
CA ASP A 121 -18.17 -11.84 -9.20
C ASP A 121 -19.19 -12.30 -10.26
N ASP A 122 -19.58 -11.43 -11.19
CA ASP A 122 -20.52 -11.76 -12.27
C ASP A 122 -19.83 -12.18 -13.59
N TYR A 123 -18.50 -12.20 -13.60
CA TYR A 123 -17.66 -12.61 -14.71
C TYR A 123 -17.89 -11.78 -15.98
N THR A 124 -18.32 -10.54 -15.81
CA THR A 124 -18.55 -9.61 -16.93
C THR A 124 -17.26 -8.95 -17.41
N ASN A 125 -16.14 -9.19 -16.72
CA ASN A 125 -14.87 -8.45 -16.84
C ASN A 125 -15.03 -6.95 -16.62
N GLN A 126 -16.10 -6.55 -15.92
CA GLN A 126 -16.40 -5.16 -15.61
C GLN A 126 -16.68 -5.04 -14.13
N ILE A 127 -16.06 -4.05 -13.50
CA ILE A 127 -16.28 -3.73 -12.10
C ILE A 127 -16.88 -2.32 -12.07
N THR A 128 -18.19 -2.23 -11.88
CA THR A 128 -18.94 -0.96 -12.00
C THR A 128 -19.29 -0.34 -10.64
N GLY A 129 -19.34 0.99 -10.58
CA GLY A 129 -19.69 1.76 -9.37
C GLY A 129 -18.58 1.90 -8.30
N ILE A 130 -17.31 1.79 -8.69
CA ILE A 130 -16.16 1.64 -7.78
C ILE A 130 -15.09 2.70 -8.07
N GLY A 131 -14.72 3.48 -7.06
CA GLY A 131 -13.79 4.62 -7.21
C GLY A 131 -14.34 5.77 -8.07
N LYS A 132 -13.50 6.77 -8.35
CA LYS A 132 -13.83 7.92 -9.23
C LYS A 132 -13.90 7.52 -10.71
N ASN A 133 -13.34 6.37 -11.11
CA ASN A 133 -13.26 5.89 -12.50
C ASN A 133 -13.81 4.47 -12.65
N SER A 134 -15.10 4.31 -12.35
CA SER A 134 -15.77 3.02 -12.20
C SER A 134 -16.16 2.28 -13.48
N ASP A 135 -15.92 2.85 -14.65
CA ASP A 135 -16.39 2.28 -15.93
C ASP A 135 -15.21 1.79 -16.78
N GLN A 136 -14.24 1.16 -16.13
CA GLN A 136 -13.03 0.66 -16.79
C GLN A 136 -13.07 -0.87 -16.87
N ASP A 137 -12.74 -1.42 -18.04
CA ASP A 137 -12.50 -2.85 -18.22
C ASP A 137 -11.33 -3.24 -17.32
N VAL A 138 -11.63 -3.80 -16.15
CA VAL A 138 -10.58 -4.30 -15.27
C VAL A 138 -10.15 -5.64 -15.83
N ALA A 139 -9.03 -5.65 -16.57
CA ALA A 139 -8.44 -6.88 -17.11
C ALA A 139 -8.23 -7.96 -16.02
N ASP A 140 -8.10 -7.51 -14.77
CA ASP A 140 -8.02 -8.37 -13.59
C ASP A 140 -9.34 -8.36 -12.83
N LYS A 141 -9.81 -9.55 -12.42
CA LYS A 141 -11.05 -9.74 -11.63
C LYS A 141 -11.06 -9.07 -10.24
N VAL A 142 -10.00 -8.34 -9.89
CA VAL A 142 -9.77 -7.77 -8.58
C VAL A 142 -9.20 -6.35 -8.74
N ALA A 143 -9.86 -5.41 -8.08
CA ALA A 143 -9.58 -3.98 -8.13
C ALA A 143 -9.34 -3.46 -6.70
N LEU A 144 -8.22 -2.81 -6.44
CA LEU A 144 -8.00 -2.06 -5.19
C LEU A 144 -7.71 -0.57 -5.39
N TRP A 145 -8.24 0.25 -4.49
CA TRP A 145 -7.95 1.68 -4.46
C TRP A 145 -7.98 2.25 -3.04
N CYS A 146 -7.26 3.35 -2.84
CA CYS A 146 -7.29 4.14 -1.63
C CYS A 146 -7.16 5.63 -1.96
N LEU A 147 -7.33 6.48 -0.95
CA LEU A 147 -7.20 7.93 -1.11
C LEU A 147 -5.85 8.42 -0.56
N ASP A 148 -5.19 9.29 -1.31
CA ASP A 148 -4.04 10.07 -0.86
C ASP A 148 -4.46 11.12 0.19
N LYS A 149 -3.49 11.80 0.82
CA LYS A 149 -3.68 12.94 1.73
C LYS A 149 -4.56 14.05 1.14
N ASP A 150 -4.54 14.24 -0.18
CA ASP A 150 -5.29 15.29 -0.87
C ASP A 150 -6.71 14.82 -1.29
N GLY A 151 -7.05 13.54 -1.04
CA GLY A 151 -8.32 12.95 -1.47
C GLY A 151 -8.35 12.52 -2.94
N ASP A 152 -7.17 12.47 -3.57
CA ASP A 152 -6.99 11.89 -4.89
C ASP A 152 -6.92 10.36 -4.81
N GLU A 153 -7.50 9.72 -5.81
CA GLU A 153 -7.58 8.26 -5.85
C GLU A 153 -6.27 7.67 -6.36
N ILE A 154 -5.75 6.69 -5.62
CA ILE A 154 -4.66 5.84 -6.05
C ILE A 154 -5.26 4.45 -6.23
N SER A 155 -5.28 3.96 -7.46
CA SER A 155 -5.84 2.64 -7.79
C SER A 155 -4.78 1.69 -8.35
N THR A 156 -5.11 0.41 -8.40
CA THR A 156 -4.26 -0.62 -9.03
C THR A 156 -4.53 -0.78 -10.53
N TRP A 157 -5.44 0.02 -11.11
CA TRP A 157 -5.96 -0.16 -12.47
C TRP A 157 -5.84 1.09 -13.35
N GLU A 158 -4.86 1.96 -13.08
CA GLU A 158 -4.49 3.07 -13.97
C GLU A 158 -3.86 2.62 -15.29
#